data_AF-A0A2V9TT76-F1
#
_entry.id   AF-A0A2V9TT76-F1
#
_cell.length_a   1.000
_cell.length_b   1.000
_cell.length_c   1.000
_cell.angle_alpha   90.00
_cell.angle_beta   90.00
_cell.angle_gamma   90.00
#
_symmetry.space_group_name_H-M   'P 1'
#
loop_
_entity.id
_entity.type
_entity.pdbx_description
1 polymer ?
#
loop_
_entity_poly.entity_id
_entity_poly.type
_entity_poly.pdbx_seq_one_letter_code
_entity_poly.pdbx_strand_id
1 'polypeptide(L)' 'RETIAKGDKAAAETTYRATVSALDKAIQKGVLHKNTAARYKSRLSARVRALGAK' A
#
# COMPACT_ATOMS: atom_id res chain seq x y z
N ARG A 1 -0.56 -9.31 1.68
CA ARG A 1 -1.22 -8.97 2.97
C ARG A 1 -0.49 -9.59 4.17
N GLU A 2 0.36 -10.60 3.95
CA GLU A 2 1.07 -11.34 5.00
C GLU A 2 2.02 -10.50 5.85
N THR A 3 2.67 -9.48 5.29
CA THR A 3 3.63 -8.64 6.03
C THR A 3 2.97 -7.77 7.11
N ILE A 4 1.72 -7.37 6.91
CA ILE A 4 0.92 -6.62 7.89
C ILE A 4 0.49 -7.54 9.05
N ALA A 5 0.29 -8.84 8.80
CA ALA A 5 -0.09 -9.80 9.84
C ALA A 5 1.07 -10.16 10.78
N LYS A 6 2.32 -10.07 10.31
CA LYS A 6 3.52 -10.43 11.07
C LYS A 6 4.05 -9.33 12.01
N GLY A 7 3.44 -8.14 12.02
CA GLY A 7 3.88 -7.05 12.91
C GLY A 7 5.19 -6.37 12.51
N ASP A 8 5.74 -6.71 11.33
CA ASP A 8 7.07 -6.28 10.93
C ASP A 8 7.02 -4.98 10.11
N LYS A 9 7.26 -3.85 10.80
CA LYS A 9 7.06 -2.49 10.29
C LYS A 9 7.99 -2.17 9.10
N ALA A 10 9.24 -2.64 9.16
CA ALA A 10 10.22 -2.43 8.09
C ALA A 10 9.84 -3.20 6.82
N ALA A 11 9.43 -4.46 6.96
CA ALA A 11 8.96 -5.27 5.83
C ALA A 11 7.65 -4.71 5.24
N ALA A 12 6.76 -4.18 6.08
CA ALA A 12 5.52 -3.54 5.65
C ALA A 12 5.77 -2.26 4.83
N GLU A 13 6.74 -1.42 5.20
CA GLU A 13 7.11 -0.21 4.45
C GLU A 13 7.73 -0.52 3.09
N THR A 14 8.64 -1.50 3.01
CA THR A 14 9.23 -1.92 1.73
C THR A 14 8.16 -2.48 0.78
N THR A 15 7.26 -3.33 1.31
CA THR A 15 6.15 -3.87 0.53
C THR A 15 5.18 -2.76 0.11
N TYR A 16 4.93 -1.78 0.97
CA TYR A 16 4.08 -0.62 0.68
C TYR A 16 4.64 0.18 -0.50
N ARG A 17 5.94 0.50 -0.49
CA ARG A 17 6.59 1.23 -1.59
C ARG A 17 6.50 0.49 -2.93
N ALA A 18 6.75 -0.82 -2.93
CA ALA A 18 6.62 -1.64 -4.14
C ALA A 18 5.17 -1.65 -4.66
N THR A 19 4.20 -1.75 -3.75
CA THR A 19 2.76 -1.76 -4.09
C THR A 19 2.30 -0.43 -4.66
N VAL A 20 2.78 0.69 -4.11
CA VAL A 20 2.50 2.05 -4.61
C VAL A 20 3.02 2.20 -6.05
N SER A 21 4.27 1.79 -6.31
CA SER A 21 4.85 1.86 -7.66
C SER A 21 4.05 1.03 -8.68
N ALA A 22 3.59 -0.17 -8.31
CA ALA A 22 2.75 -1.00 -9.17
C ALA A 22 1.38 -0.36 -9.45
N LEU A 23 0.77 0.25 -8.43
CA LEU A 23 -0.49 0.97 -8.58
C LEU A 23 -0.36 2.18 -9.50
N ASP A 24 0.71 2.95 -9.36
CA ASP A 24 0.95 4.13 -10.21
C ASP A 24 1.19 3.73 -11.67
N LYS A 25 1.93 2.64 -11.91
CA LYS A 25 2.06 2.05 -13.26
C LYS A 25 0.71 1.57 -13.82
N ALA A 26 -0.17 1.04 -12.98
CA ALA A 26 -1.51 0.60 -13.40
C ALA A 26 -2.45 1.78 -13.73
N ILE A 27 -2.30 2.93 -13.05
CA ILE A 27 -2.98 4.19 -13.42
C ILE A 27 -2.46 4.66 -14.79
N GLN A 28 -1.15 4.67 -14.97
CA GLN A 28 -0.51 5.17 -16.18
C GLN A 28 -0.87 4.33 -17.42
N LYS A 29 -1.08 3.03 -17.24
CA LYS A 29 -1.60 2.11 -18.27
C LYS A 29 -3.12 2.17 -18.46
N GLY A 30 -3.85 2.98 -17.70
CA GLY A 30 -5.30 3.10 -17.77
C GLY A 30 -6.09 1.91 -17.22
N VAL A 31 -5.42 0.93 -16.60
CA VAL A 31 -6.05 -0.29 -16.04
C VAL A 31 -6.86 0.04 -14.77
N LEU A 32 -6.45 1.08 -14.04
CA LEU A 32 -7.10 1.51 -12.80
C LEU A 32 -7.40 3.01 -12.84
N HIS A 33 -8.63 3.37 -12.46
CA HIS A 33 -9.00 4.76 -12.29
C HIS A 33 -8.27 5.38 -11.08
N LYS A 34 -7.88 6.67 -11.20
CA LYS A 34 -7.14 7.42 -10.18
C LYS A 34 -7.75 7.32 -8.77
N ASN A 35 -9.08 7.37 -8.67
CA ASN A 35 -9.78 7.30 -7.38
C ASN A 35 -9.73 5.89 -6.76
N THR A 36 -9.75 4.85 -7.59
CA THR A 36 -9.62 3.47 -7.12
C THR A 36 -8.22 3.23 -6.58
N ALA A 37 -7.20 3.73 -7.29
CA ALA A 37 -5.83 3.67 -6.83
C ALA A 37 -5.60 4.48 -5.54
N ALA A 38 -6.17 5.69 -5.45
CA ALA A 38 -6.11 6.52 -4.25
C ALA A 38 -6.74 5.82 -3.03
N ARG A 39 -7.89 5.15 -3.21
CA ARG A 39 -8.53 4.35 -2.16
C ARG A 39 -7.63 3.20 -1.67
N TYR A 40 -6.97 2.49 -2.58
CA TYR A 40 -6.04 1.43 -2.20
C TYR A 40 -4.84 1.96 -1.44
N LYS A 41 -4.24 3.07 -1.92
CA LYS A 41 -3.11 3.73 -1.24
C LYS A 41 -3.46 4.20 0.16
N SER A 42 -4.63 4.82 0.34
CA SER A 42 -5.12 5.29 1.64
C SER A 42 -5.40 4.14 2.63
N ARG A 43 -6.07 3.08 2.17
CA ARG A 43 -6.33 1.89 3.00
C ARG A 43 -5.04 1.21 3.44
N LEU A 44 -4.06 1.12 2.55
CA LEU A 44 -2.79 0.47 2.83
C LEU A 44 -1.95 1.31 3.79
N SER A 45 -1.91 2.64 3.62
CA SER A 45 -1.18 3.53 4.52
C SER A 45 -1.77 3.55 5.93
N ALA A 46 -3.10 3.55 6.06
CA ALA A 46 -3.77 3.45 7.35
C ALA A 46 -3.36 2.17 8.12
N ARG A 47 -3.25 1.03 7.40
CA ARG A 47 -2.84 -0.25 8.01
C ARG A 47 -1.36 -0.28 8.41
N VAL A 48 -0.47 0.28 7.59
CA VAL A 48 0.97 0.38 7.94
C VAL A 48 1.17 1.31 9.13
N ARG A 49 0.46 2.44 9.19
CA ARG A 49 0.49 3.36 10.35
C ARG A 49 -0.07 2.69 11.61
N ALA A 50 -1.15 1.92 11.49
CA ALA A 50 -1.72 1.18 12.62
C ALA A 50 -0.75 0.13 13.20
N LEU A 51 0.11 -0.50 12.38
CA LEU A 51 1.20 -1.35 12.89
C LEU A 51 2.21 -0.59 13.74
N GLY A 52 2.43 0.68 13.42
CA GLY A 52 3.41 1.53 14.08
C GLY A 52 2.91 2.32 15.27
N ALA A 53 1.60 2.27 15.55
CA ALA A 53 0.93 3.00 16.62
C ALA A 53 0.65 2.13 17.84
N LYS A 54 1.34 0.98 17.96
CA LYS A 54 1.27 0.08 19.11
C LYS A 54 2.61 0.03 19.82
#